data_AF-A0A3P1WRZ9-F1
#
_entry.id   AF-A0A3P1WRZ9-F1
#
_cell.length_a   1.000
_cell.length_b   1.000
_cell.length_c   1.000
_cell.angle_alpha   90.00
_cell.angle_beta   90.00
_cell.angle_gamma   90.00
#
_symmetry.space_group_name_H-M   'P 1'
#
loop_
_entity.id
_entity.type
_entity.pdbx_description
1 polymer ?
#
loop_
_entity_poly.entity_id
_entity_poly.type
_entity_poly.pdbx_seq_one_letter_code
_entity_poly.pdbx_strand_id
1 'polypeptide(L)'
;MSTPQQPYDPNVQGNAWEQSQPTGQVWDQQSMEAWGTQPPQAPEPPAAPAPAPAPPRPSSGFISSLLDLNFSSFLTLRAIKATYLVLTAAFGLLVLIDVITAFTRDAGHGLVQLLIGAVTFVAGAIAIRVVLEVAFAVVRGSEDIRSQLTPR
;
A
#
# COMPACT_ATOMS: atom_id res chain seq x y z
N MET A 1 -5.72 63.80 36.51
CA MET A 1 -4.26 63.64 36.69
C MET A 1 -4.02 62.21 37.14
N SER A 2 -3.33 61.29 36.48
CA SER A 2 -2.77 61.16 35.13
C SER A 2 -2.57 59.65 34.97
N THR A 3 -3.21 59.02 33.99
CA THR A 3 -3.12 57.57 33.71
C THR A 3 -1.71 57.25 33.20
N PRO A 4 -1.00 56.22 33.73
CA PRO A 4 0.25 55.79 33.12
C PRO A 4 -0.02 55.09 31.78
N GLN A 5 0.61 55.58 30.72
CA GLN A 5 0.62 54.94 29.40
C GLN A 5 1.48 53.68 29.45
N GLN A 6 0.95 52.55 28.96
CA GLN A 6 1.78 51.40 28.60
C GLN A 6 2.28 51.53 27.16
N PRO A 7 3.53 51.12 26.86
CA PRO A 7 4.12 51.23 25.54
C PRO A 7 3.48 50.23 24.55
N TYR A 8 3.26 50.68 23.33
CA TYR A 8 2.90 49.82 22.20
C TYR A 8 4.15 49.08 21.71
N ASP A 9 4.15 47.74 21.82
CA ASP A 9 5.19 46.87 21.26
C ASP A 9 4.70 46.27 19.92
N PRO A 10 5.27 46.68 18.78
CA PRO A 10 4.84 46.22 17.46
C PRO A 10 5.36 44.82 17.08
N ASN A 11 6.10 44.10 17.95
CA ASN A 11 6.73 42.83 17.58
C ASN A 11 6.14 41.58 18.24
N VAL A 12 4.95 41.65 18.83
CA VAL A 12 4.18 40.44 19.19
C VAL A 12 3.44 39.92 17.96
N GLN A 13 4.19 39.44 16.98
CA GLN A 13 3.69 38.66 15.86
C GLN A 13 3.33 37.26 16.40
N GLY A 14 2.11 37.15 16.91
CA GLY A 14 1.54 35.91 17.43
C GLY A 14 1.40 34.86 16.34
N ASN A 15 1.85 33.66 16.70
CA ASN A 15 1.89 32.47 15.85
C ASN A 15 0.45 32.01 15.54
N ALA A 16 -0.03 32.26 14.32
CA ALA A 16 -1.38 31.89 13.88
C ALA A 16 -1.62 30.37 13.66
N TRP A 17 -0.78 29.49 14.22
CA TRP A 17 -0.79 28.04 13.95
C TRP A 17 -0.96 27.15 15.19
N GLU A 18 -1.20 27.71 16.38
CA GLU A 18 -1.37 26.91 17.61
C GLU A 18 -2.82 26.41 17.84
N GLN A 19 -3.75 26.63 16.91
CA GLN A 19 -5.17 26.27 17.11
C GLN A 19 -5.62 24.97 16.44
N SER A 20 -4.75 23.96 16.35
CA SER A 20 -5.16 22.62 15.90
C SER A 20 -4.30 21.53 16.53
N GLN A 21 -4.49 21.28 17.82
CA GLN A 21 -4.17 19.99 18.42
C GLN A 21 -5.45 19.36 18.96
N PRO A 22 -5.73 18.08 18.67
CA PRO A 22 -6.84 17.36 19.29
C PRO A 22 -6.45 17.03 20.73
N THR A 23 -6.91 17.87 21.66
CA THR A 23 -6.72 17.65 23.09
C THR A 23 -7.54 16.46 23.56
N GLY A 24 -6.81 15.40 23.91
CA GLY A 24 -6.98 14.57 25.10
C GLY A 24 -8.40 14.23 25.55
N GLN A 25 -8.70 12.95 25.48
CA GLN A 25 -9.71 12.28 26.31
C GLN A 25 -9.58 12.71 27.77
N VAL A 26 -10.52 13.53 28.25
CA VAL A 26 -10.76 13.72 29.68
C VAL A 26 -12.12 13.10 29.95
N TRP A 27 -12.09 11.99 30.67
CA TRP A 27 -13.28 11.31 31.16
C TRP A 27 -13.95 12.17 32.23
N ASP A 28 -14.92 13.00 31.84
CA ASP A 28 -15.88 13.55 32.80
C ASP A 28 -16.86 12.44 33.19
N GLN A 29 -16.52 11.82 34.31
CA GLN A 29 -17.22 10.76 35.04
C GLN A 29 -18.58 11.22 35.64
N GLN A 30 -19.17 12.29 35.08
CA GLN A 30 -20.37 12.95 35.61
C GLN A 30 -21.59 12.85 34.67
N SER A 31 -21.44 12.20 33.51
CA SER A 31 -22.54 11.97 32.55
C SER A 31 -23.29 10.65 32.76
N MET A 32 -22.96 9.88 33.80
CA MET A 32 -23.50 8.53 34.03
C MET A 32 -24.78 8.47 34.88
N GLU A 33 -25.30 9.59 35.40
CA GLU A 33 -26.36 9.58 36.44
C GLU A 33 -27.68 10.26 36.06
N ALA A 34 -27.84 10.83 34.85
CA ALA A 34 -29.11 11.39 34.39
C ALA A 34 -29.91 10.39 33.54
N TRP A 35 -30.16 9.20 34.08
CA TRP A 35 -31.02 8.20 33.47
C TRP A 35 -32.48 8.63 33.52
N GLY A 36 -33.05 8.98 32.36
CA GLY A 36 -34.49 8.88 32.12
C GLY A 36 -35.16 10.14 31.61
N THR A 37 -34.91 10.54 30.36
CA THR A 37 -35.94 11.09 29.45
C THR A 37 -35.36 11.18 28.04
N GLN A 38 -36.02 10.50 27.10
CA GLN A 38 -35.71 10.57 25.67
C GLN A 38 -36.27 11.88 25.11
N PRO A 39 -35.48 12.73 24.41
CA PRO A 39 -36.00 13.95 23.81
C PRO A 39 -37.00 13.63 22.67
N PRO A 40 -38.04 14.45 22.44
CA PRO A 40 -39.03 14.23 21.39
C PRO A 40 -38.39 14.21 19.99
N GLN A 41 -38.69 13.18 19.19
CA GLN A 41 -38.25 13.11 17.80
C GLN A 41 -38.97 14.18 16.95
N ALA A 42 -38.21 15.03 16.28
CA ALA A 42 -38.73 15.94 15.26
C ALA A 42 -39.20 15.14 14.02
N PRO A 43 -40.21 15.61 13.26
CA PRO A 43 -40.64 14.94 12.04
C PRO A 43 -39.50 14.87 11.01
N GLU A 44 -39.16 13.66 10.56
CA GLU A 44 -38.20 13.45 9.47
C GLU A 44 -38.75 14.00 8.14
N PRO A 45 -37.94 14.72 7.33
CA PRO A 45 -38.33 15.09 5.97
C PRO A 45 -38.44 13.85 5.07
N PRO A 46 -39.25 13.89 3.98
CA PRO A 46 -39.45 12.74 3.10
C PRO A 46 -38.12 12.22 2.53
N ALA A 47 -37.91 10.90 2.66
CA ALA A 47 -36.72 10.24 2.14
C ALA A 47 -36.58 10.45 0.63
N ALA A 48 -35.43 10.98 0.20
CA ALA A 48 -35.08 11.03 -1.21
C ALA A 48 -34.94 9.60 -1.78
N PRO A 49 -35.30 9.36 -3.05
CA PRO A 49 -35.13 8.06 -3.68
C PRO A 49 -33.67 7.58 -3.61
N ALA A 50 -33.47 6.32 -3.25
CA ALA A 50 -32.14 5.72 -3.19
C ALA A 50 -31.47 5.75 -4.59
N PRO A 51 -30.15 6.04 -4.68
CA PRO A 51 -29.41 5.97 -5.93
C PRO A 51 -29.48 4.56 -6.53
N ALA A 52 -29.66 4.46 -7.85
CA ALA A 52 -29.65 3.18 -8.56
C ALA A 52 -28.31 2.46 -8.36
N PRO A 53 -28.30 1.10 -8.30
CA PRO A 53 -27.06 0.33 -8.19
C PRO A 53 -26.13 0.66 -9.36
N ALA A 54 -24.89 1.03 -9.05
CA ALA A 54 -23.87 1.23 -10.08
C ALA A 54 -23.66 -0.09 -10.86
N PRO A 55 -23.49 -0.03 -12.21
CA PRO A 55 -23.26 -1.23 -12.99
C PRO A 55 -21.99 -1.96 -12.50
N PRO A 56 -21.97 -3.30 -12.52
CA PRO A 56 -20.80 -4.07 -12.14
C PRO A 56 -19.64 -3.66 -13.05
N ARG A 57 -18.59 -3.08 -12.46
CA ARG A 57 -17.37 -2.79 -13.20
C ARG A 57 -16.76 -4.12 -13.65
N PRO A 58 -16.39 -4.28 -14.93
CA PRO A 58 -15.75 -5.49 -15.40
C PRO A 58 -14.44 -5.67 -14.64
N SER A 59 -14.35 -6.71 -13.82
CA SER A 59 -13.10 -7.13 -13.21
C SER A 59 -12.26 -7.81 -14.28
N SER A 60 -11.36 -7.07 -14.93
CA SER A 60 -10.31 -7.73 -15.69
C SER A 60 -9.47 -8.55 -14.70
N GLY A 61 -9.38 -9.86 -14.93
CA GLY A 61 -8.65 -10.76 -14.04
C GLY A 61 -7.17 -10.38 -13.99
N PHE A 62 -6.52 -10.62 -12.84
CA PHE A 62 -5.09 -10.38 -12.63
C PHE A 62 -4.22 -10.89 -13.78
N ILE A 63 -4.53 -12.09 -14.29
CA ILE A 63 -3.81 -12.72 -15.42
C ILE A 63 -3.93 -11.90 -16.72
N SER A 64 -5.08 -11.30 -17.00
CA SER A 64 -5.28 -10.46 -18.19
C SER A 64 -4.46 -9.16 -18.10
N SER A 65 -4.35 -8.58 -16.90
CA SER A 65 -3.48 -7.41 -16.67
C SER A 65 -1.99 -7.75 -16.71
N LEU A 66 -1.58 -9.00 -16.44
CA LEU A 66 -0.18 -9.45 -16.58
C LEU A 66 0.24 -9.65 -18.03
N LEU A 67 -0.71 -9.97 -18.91
CA LEU A 67 -0.50 -10.14 -20.34
C LEU A 67 -0.85 -8.87 -21.13
N ASP A 68 -1.22 -7.80 -20.45
CA ASP A 68 -1.44 -6.50 -21.07
C ASP A 68 -0.08 -5.85 -21.38
N LEU A 69 0.39 -6.05 -22.61
CA LEU A 69 1.63 -5.46 -23.13
C LEU A 69 1.49 -3.93 -23.35
N ASN A 70 0.30 -3.36 -23.09
CA ASN A 70 0.04 -1.93 -23.14
C ASN A 70 0.23 -1.33 -21.73
N PHE A 71 1.42 -0.78 -21.46
CA PHE A 71 1.81 -0.20 -20.17
C PHE A 71 1.11 1.14 -19.84
N SER A 72 -0.24 1.17 -19.82
CA SER A 72 -1.01 2.40 -19.58
C SER A 72 -1.17 2.75 -18.09
N SER A 73 -0.83 1.84 -17.16
CA SER A 73 -0.76 2.17 -15.73
C SER A 73 0.48 1.55 -15.08
N PHE A 74 1.55 2.32 -14.97
CA PHE A 74 2.70 1.99 -14.14
C PHE A 74 2.32 2.18 -12.66
N LEU A 75 1.58 1.23 -12.10
CA LEU A 75 1.55 1.05 -10.65
C LEU A 75 2.78 0.19 -10.29
N THR A 76 3.94 0.83 -10.28
CA THR A 76 5.28 0.24 -10.17
C THR A 76 5.35 -0.84 -9.08
N LEU A 77 4.72 -0.62 -7.92
CA LEU A 77 4.73 -1.56 -6.80
C LEU A 77 3.90 -2.83 -7.03
N ARG A 78 2.78 -2.76 -7.77
CA ARG A 78 1.95 -3.95 -8.07
C ARG A 78 2.60 -4.81 -9.14
N ALA A 79 3.21 -4.18 -10.14
CA ALA A 79 3.94 -4.87 -11.20
C ALA A 79 5.09 -5.72 -10.63
N ILE A 80 5.87 -5.19 -9.69
CA ILE A 80 7.02 -5.92 -9.12
C ILE A 80 6.61 -7.20 -8.39
N LYS A 81 5.53 -7.15 -7.58
CA LYS A 81 5.03 -8.34 -6.88
C LYS A 81 4.56 -9.42 -7.86
N ALA A 82 3.84 -9.00 -8.89
CA ALA A 82 3.40 -9.87 -9.97
C ALA A 82 4.59 -10.50 -10.71
N THR A 83 5.58 -9.69 -11.11
CA THR A 83 6.79 -10.16 -11.78
C THR A 83 7.57 -11.14 -10.91
N TYR A 84 7.74 -10.86 -9.61
CA TYR A 84 8.38 -11.80 -8.68
C TYR A 84 7.70 -13.17 -8.68
N LEU A 85 6.37 -13.19 -8.57
CA LEU A 85 5.60 -14.44 -8.55
C LEU A 85 5.76 -15.21 -9.87
N VAL A 86 5.63 -14.52 -11.00
CA VAL A 86 5.73 -15.15 -12.33
C VAL A 86 7.14 -15.70 -12.58
N LEU A 87 8.18 -14.91 -12.32
CA LEU A 87 9.57 -15.34 -12.53
C LEU A 87 9.94 -16.51 -11.61
N THR A 88 9.56 -16.44 -10.33
CA THR A 88 9.86 -17.51 -9.36
C THR A 88 9.12 -18.80 -9.73
N ALA A 89 7.85 -18.71 -10.12
CA ALA A 89 7.07 -19.87 -10.55
C ALA A 89 7.63 -20.48 -11.84
N ALA A 90 7.97 -19.66 -12.83
CA ALA A 90 8.57 -20.11 -14.08
C ALA A 90 9.93 -20.79 -13.83
N PHE A 91 10.78 -20.20 -13.00
CA PHE A 91 12.08 -20.77 -12.65
C PHE A 91 11.94 -22.08 -11.87
N GLY A 92 11.02 -22.14 -10.91
CA GLY A 92 10.70 -23.37 -10.19
C GLY A 92 10.22 -24.50 -11.10
N LEU A 93 9.42 -24.17 -12.13
CA LEU A 93 8.99 -25.13 -13.13
C LEU A 93 10.17 -25.65 -13.97
N LEU A 94 11.10 -24.79 -14.37
CA LEU A 94 12.31 -25.21 -15.08
C LEU A 94 13.16 -26.18 -14.24
N VAL A 95 13.38 -25.86 -12.97
CA VAL A 95 14.09 -26.74 -12.03
C VAL A 95 13.37 -28.08 -11.89
N LEU A 96 12.02 -28.06 -11.77
CA LEU A 96 11.24 -29.28 -11.63
C LEU A 96 11.32 -30.17 -12.88
N ILE A 97 11.23 -29.59 -14.08
CA ILE A 97 11.40 -30.30 -15.34
C ILE A 97 12.77 -30.98 -15.40
N ASP A 98 13.82 -30.27 -14.98
CA ASP A 98 15.18 -30.79 -14.98
C ASP A 98 15.36 -31.96 -14.00
N VAL A 99 14.79 -31.86 -12.79
CA VAL A 99 14.75 -32.96 -11.81
C VAL A 99 14.01 -34.18 -12.37
N ILE A 100 12.83 -33.99 -12.96
CA ILE A 100 12.06 -35.08 -13.58
C ILE A 100 12.88 -35.74 -14.69
N THR A 101 13.53 -34.94 -15.54
CA THR A 101 14.37 -35.43 -16.64
C THR A 101 15.56 -36.24 -16.10
N ALA A 102 16.14 -35.85 -14.97
CA ALA A 102 17.22 -36.62 -14.33
C ALA A 102 16.74 -38.01 -13.87
N PHE A 103 15.53 -38.12 -13.29
CA PHE A 103 14.95 -39.41 -12.91
C PHE A 103 14.67 -40.34 -14.09
N THR A 104 14.48 -39.81 -15.31
CA THR A 104 14.33 -40.66 -16.51
C THR A 104 15.62 -41.35 -16.95
N ARG A 105 16.79 -40.91 -16.45
CA ARG A 105 18.09 -41.53 -16.75
C ARG A 105 18.36 -42.68 -15.78
N ASP A 106 18.32 -42.40 -14.48
CA ASP A 106 18.36 -43.37 -13.38
C ASP A 106 18.02 -42.71 -12.04
N ALA A 107 17.72 -43.53 -11.04
CA ALA A 107 17.30 -43.05 -9.72
C ALA A 107 18.41 -42.32 -8.95
N GLY A 108 19.68 -42.70 -9.13
CA GLY A 108 20.81 -42.08 -8.44
C GLY A 108 21.03 -40.65 -8.90
N HIS A 109 21.08 -40.44 -10.22
CA HIS A 109 21.17 -39.10 -10.82
C HIS A 109 19.95 -38.25 -10.46
N GLY A 110 18.75 -38.80 -10.49
CA GLY A 110 17.55 -38.09 -10.06
C GLY A 110 17.61 -37.59 -8.62
N LEU A 111 18.12 -38.40 -7.69
CA LEU A 111 18.25 -38.02 -6.28
C LEU A 111 19.29 -36.91 -6.06
N VAL A 112 20.44 -37.00 -6.76
CA VAL A 112 21.46 -35.94 -6.73
C VAL A 112 20.88 -34.65 -7.33
N GLN A 113 20.18 -34.73 -8.46
CA GLN A 113 19.57 -33.58 -9.10
C GLN A 113 18.46 -32.95 -8.25
N LEU A 114 17.72 -33.73 -7.47
CA LEU A 114 16.71 -33.20 -6.55
C LEU A 114 17.35 -32.28 -5.49
N LEU A 115 18.48 -32.69 -4.91
CA LEU A 115 19.19 -31.90 -3.91
C LEU A 115 19.81 -30.64 -4.52
N ILE A 116 20.49 -30.79 -5.66
CA ILE A 116 21.09 -29.66 -6.39
C ILE A 116 19.99 -28.70 -6.87
N GLY A 117 18.89 -29.23 -7.39
CA GLY A 117 17.73 -28.48 -7.85
C GLY A 117 17.09 -27.67 -6.74
N ALA A 118 16.94 -28.23 -5.53
CA ALA A 118 16.42 -27.50 -4.37
C ALA A 118 17.32 -26.30 -4.00
N VAL A 119 18.64 -26.50 -3.94
CA VAL A 119 19.60 -25.41 -3.68
C VAL A 119 19.56 -24.37 -4.81
N THR A 120 19.51 -24.82 -6.06
CA THR A 120 19.44 -23.97 -7.25
C THR A 120 18.16 -23.13 -7.25
N PHE A 121 17.02 -23.71 -6.87
CA PHE A 121 15.75 -23.00 -6.76
C PHE A 121 15.83 -21.89 -5.71
N VAL A 122 16.35 -22.19 -4.51
CA VAL A 122 16.50 -21.19 -3.44
C VAL A 122 17.45 -20.07 -3.88
N ALA A 123 18.61 -20.42 -4.43
CA ALA A 123 19.58 -19.45 -4.92
C ALA A 123 18.99 -18.57 -6.04
N GLY A 124 18.26 -19.17 -6.98
CA GLY A 124 17.58 -18.46 -8.05
C GLY A 124 16.47 -17.54 -7.54
N ALA A 125 15.65 -17.97 -6.57
CA ALA A 125 14.63 -17.13 -5.95
C ALA A 125 15.23 -15.93 -5.22
N ILE A 126 16.35 -16.12 -4.52
CA ILE A 126 17.12 -15.02 -3.90
C ILE A 126 17.66 -14.08 -4.97
N ALA A 127 18.25 -14.60 -6.05
CA ALA A 127 18.77 -13.78 -7.13
C ALA A 127 17.66 -12.94 -7.80
N ILE A 128 16.51 -13.54 -8.10
CA ILE A 128 15.32 -12.85 -8.62
C ILE A 128 14.90 -11.73 -7.67
N ARG A 129 14.87 -12.00 -6.36
CA ARG A 129 14.55 -10.98 -5.35
C ARG A 129 15.51 -9.80 -5.39
N VAL A 130 16.81 -10.06 -5.39
CA VAL A 130 17.84 -9.01 -5.43
C VAL A 130 17.71 -8.17 -6.71
N VAL A 131 17.53 -8.80 -7.86
CA VAL A 131 17.34 -8.08 -9.14
C VAL A 131 16.10 -7.20 -9.11
N LEU A 132 14.99 -7.69 -8.56
CA LEU A 132 13.76 -6.90 -8.44
C LEU A 132 13.86 -5.79 -7.40
N GLU A 133 14.60 -5.99 -6.31
CA GLU A 133 14.90 -4.95 -5.33
C GLU A 133 15.70 -3.81 -5.97
N VAL A 134 16.71 -4.15 -6.77
CA VAL A 134 17.49 -3.14 -7.52
C VAL A 134 16.60 -2.43 -8.56
N ALA A 135 15.80 -3.17 -9.33
CA ALA A 135 14.88 -2.57 -10.30
C ALA A 135 13.88 -1.62 -9.63
N PHE A 136 13.33 -2.02 -8.47
CA PHE A 136 12.45 -1.18 -7.68
C PHE A 136 13.15 0.09 -7.18
N ALA A 137 14.36 -0.05 -6.63
CA ALA A 137 15.13 1.07 -6.11
C ALA A 137 15.43 2.11 -7.21
N VAL A 138 15.75 1.67 -8.41
CA VAL A 138 15.99 2.56 -9.56
C VAL A 138 14.74 3.32 -9.95
N VAL A 139 13.60 2.64 -10.11
CA VAL A 139 12.35 3.32 -10.49
C VAL A 139 11.93 4.28 -9.39
N ARG A 140 11.98 3.85 -8.13
CA ARG A 140 11.59 4.68 -6.99
C ARG A 140 12.47 5.92 -6.84
N GLY A 141 13.78 5.79 -7.05
CA GLY A 141 14.71 6.93 -7.05
C GLY A 141 14.39 7.94 -8.15
N SER A 142 13.98 7.48 -9.33
CA SER A 142 13.58 8.38 -10.44
C SER A 142 12.29 9.17 -10.17
N GLU A 143 11.34 8.55 -9.46
CA GLU A 143 10.08 9.18 -9.04
C GLU A 143 10.33 10.26 -7.97
N ASP A 144 11.27 10.02 -7.05
CA ASP A 144 11.59 10.94 -5.96
C ASP A 144 12.30 12.21 -6.45
N ILE A 145 13.21 12.09 -7.41
CA ILE A 145 13.86 13.28 -8.02
C ILE A 145 12.84 14.13 -8.77
N ARG A 146 11.87 13.49 -9.44
CA ARG A 146 10.81 14.19 -10.18
C ARG A 146 9.88 14.99 -9.27
N SER A 147 9.57 14.49 -8.07
CA SER A 147 8.70 15.20 -7.12
C SER A 147 9.38 16.43 -6.52
N GLN A 148 10.69 16.39 -6.29
CA GLN A 148 11.45 17.52 -5.74
C GLN A 148 11.63 18.69 -6.72
N LEU A 149 11.70 18.41 -8.03
CA LEU A 149 11.90 19.43 -9.07
C LEU A 149 10.62 20.14 -9.52
N THR A 150 9.44 19.63 -9.15
CA THR A 150 8.15 20.27 -9.46
C THR A 150 7.30 20.42 -8.18
N PRO A 151 7.69 21.32 -7.25
CA PRO A 151 6.84 21.64 -6.12
C PRO A 151 5.58 22.33 -6.65
N ARG A 152 4.40 21.75 -6.39
CA ARG A 152 3.11 22.40 -6.60
C ARG A 152 2.74 23.23 -5.39
#